data_AF-A0A353BTB1-F1
#
_entry.id   AF-A0A353BTB1-F1
#
_cell.length_a   1.000
_cell.length_b   1.000
_cell.length_c   1.000
_cell.angle_alpha   90.00
_cell.angle_beta   90.00
_cell.angle_gamma   90.00
#
_symmetry.space_group_name_H-M   'P 1'
#
loop_
_entity.id
_entity.type
_entity.pdbx_description
1 polymer ?
#
loop_
_entity_poly.entity_id
_entity_poly.type
_entity_poly.pdbx_seq_one_letter_code
_entity_poly.pdbx_strand_id
1 'polypeptide(L)'
;MIAPRSKKQFQGMLIVAGLVFGIVTIDRLIYYNVNKEPAHIKTTAANLLRLHRQEWRGYPLLQHCLTQIKGNWTADEGKKATSADLVDAVNAKRSFANGLDQQIVKIRNIAISEESLKLGEQSEQLREYAEQRRRELDDEFQKRAIVSEQMLQRELQEKATQTEQQIQKYRNDVEAEQHLNLVNLQLRFLVVDLLAGQEGANEHRSKIQSQIEAIKDTINQKVVAERDLLNNQLIIYGRQRRAQVQAELDDLKLNFETELANDLTAFQVKIESDYNGWHENRIHELAKAITVRQEQKNQ
;
A
#
# COMPACT_ATOMS: atom_id res chain seq x y z
N MET A 1 -6.61 9.70 45.75
CA MET A 1 -5.31 10.32 45.41
C MET A 1 -4.74 9.60 44.21
N ILE A 2 -4.82 10.20 43.02
CA ILE A 2 -4.25 9.66 41.78
C ILE A 2 -3.09 10.56 41.39
N ALA A 3 -1.87 10.02 41.44
CA ALA A 3 -0.67 10.73 41.00
C ALA A 3 -0.48 10.57 39.47
N PRO A 4 0.05 11.60 38.77
CA PRO A 4 0.04 11.67 37.33
C PRO A 4 1.27 11.00 36.69
N ARG A 5 1.04 10.38 35.52
CA ARG A 5 2.05 9.68 34.71
C ARG A 5 3.06 10.63 34.04
N SER A 6 4.26 10.11 33.84
CA SER A 6 5.52 10.79 33.53
C SER A 6 5.64 11.40 32.13
N LYS A 7 6.27 12.57 32.10
CA LYS A 7 6.64 13.46 30.95
C LYS A 7 7.44 12.86 29.78
N LYS A 8 7.77 11.57 29.73
CA LYS A 8 8.51 10.97 28.59
C LYS A 8 7.64 10.50 27.42
N GLN A 9 6.30 10.52 27.57
CA GLN A 9 5.38 10.29 26.44
C GLN A 9 5.09 11.55 25.61
N PHE A 10 5.53 12.74 26.06
CA PHE A 10 5.16 13.99 25.42
C PHE A 10 6.10 14.49 24.32
N GLN A 11 7.33 13.96 24.22
CA GLN A 11 8.25 14.38 23.15
C GLN A 11 8.13 13.53 21.87
N GLY A 12 7.74 12.25 21.96
CA GLY A 12 7.41 11.44 20.78
C GLY A 12 6.11 11.85 20.09
N MET A 13 5.20 12.52 20.82
CA MET A 13 3.92 12.99 20.27
C MET A 13 4.03 14.33 19.53
N LEU A 14 5.09 15.11 19.78
CA LEU A 14 5.29 16.43 19.17
C LEU A 14 5.90 16.36 17.75
N ILE A 15 6.66 15.30 17.44
CA ILE A 15 7.21 15.10 16.08
C ILE A 15 6.14 14.54 15.13
N VAL A 16 5.19 13.73 15.65
CA VAL A 16 4.03 13.27 14.88
C VAL A 16 3.01 14.40 14.68
N ALA A 17 2.83 15.29 15.67
CA ALA A 17 1.93 16.44 15.53
C ALA A 17 2.45 17.49 14.52
N GLY A 18 3.76 17.64 14.35
CA GLY A 18 4.36 18.55 13.36
C GLY A 18 4.15 18.12 11.91
N LEU A 19 4.14 16.81 11.64
CA LEU A 19 3.85 16.26 10.30
C LEU A 19 2.34 16.25 9.98
N VAL A 20 1.49 16.10 10.99
CA VAL A 20 0.03 16.21 10.81
C VAL A 20 -0.42 17.65 10.54
N PHE A 21 0.23 18.66 11.14
CA PHE A 21 -0.15 20.08 10.90
C PHE A 21 0.32 20.62 9.54
N GLY A 22 1.40 20.06 8.97
CA GLY A 22 1.85 20.37 7.60
C GLY A 22 0.91 19.83 6.52
N ILE A 23 0.28 18.68 6.76
CA ILE A 23 -0.69 18.08 5.83
C ILE A 23 -2.08 18.75 5.95
N VAL A 24 -2.50 19.12 7.17
CA VAL A 24 -3.80 19.78 7.41
C VAL A 24 -3.85 21.22 6.83
N THR A 25 -2.71 21.89 6.66
CA THR A 25 -2.68 23.22 6.04
C THR A 25 -2.68 23.18 4.51
N ILE A 26 -2.19 22.10 3.90
CA ILE A 26 -2.32 21.85 2.45
C ILE A 26 -3.75 21.39 2.12
N ASP A 27 -4.36 20.54 2.97
CA ASP A 27 -5.78 20.18 2.84
C ASP A 27 -6.70 21.40 2.97
N ARG A 28 -6.38 22.38 3.84
CA ARG A 28 -7.18 23.62 3.90
C ARG A 28 -6.98 24.55 2.72
N LEU A 29 -5.84 24.52 2.02
CA LEU A 29 -5.64 25.31 0.80
C LEU A 29 -6.37 24.67 -0.40
N ILE A 30 -6.48 23.34 -0.43
CA ILE A 30 -7.29 22.63 -1.43
C ILE A 30 -8.79 22.73 -1.08
N TYR A 31 -9.17 22.70 0.20
CA TYR A 31 -10.57 22.83 0.62
C TYR A 31 -11.14 24.25 0.47
N TYR A 32 -10.31 25.30 0.56
CA TYR A 32 -10.77 26.68 0.32
C TYR A 32 -10.74 27.12 -1.14
N ASN A 33 -10.18 26.32 -2.05
CA ASN A 33 -10.27 26.57 -3.49
C ASN A 33 -11.16 25.57 -4.25
N VAL A 34 -11.85 24.66 -3.55
CA VAL A 34 -12.88 23.75 -4.12
C VAL A 34 -14.30 24.19 -3.75
N ASN A 35 -14.47 25.26 -2.96
CA ASN A 35 -15.77 25.91 -2.79
C ASN A 35 -16.00 26.96 -3.88
N LYS A 36 -16.19 26.47 -5.11
CA LYS A 36 -17.19 26.95 -6.07
C LYS A 36 -17.18 26.06 -7.32
N GLU A 37 -17.50 24.78 -7.13
CA GLU A 37 -18.23 24.03 -8.15
C GLU A 37 -19.50 23.44 -7.55
N PRO A 38 -20.60 23.50 -8.32
CA PRO A 38 -21.91 23.74 -7.77
C PRO A 38 -22.51 22.45 -7.23
N ALA A 39 -23.34 22.57 -6.20
CA ALA A 39 -24.19 21.51 -5.64
C ALA A 39 -24.98 20.71 -6.71
N HIS A 40 -25.05 21.20 -7.94
CA HIS A 40 -25.56 20.55 -9.14
C HIS A 40 -24.78 19.29 -9.57
N ILE A 41 -23.46 19.19 -9.43
CA ILE A 41 -22.70 18.06 -10.01
C ILE A 41 -22.85 16.79 -9.16
N LYS A 42 -22.83 16.90 -7.82
CA LYS A 42 -23.13 15.78 -6.91
C LYS A 42 -24.59 15.32 -6.98
N THR A 43 -25.54 16.23 -7.17
CA THR A 43 -26.95 15.85 -7.42
C THR A 43 -27.13 15.23 -8.79
N THR A 44 -26.36 15.63 -9.80
CA THR A 44 -26.44 15.04 -11.15
C THR A 44 -25.80 13.66 -11.21
N ALA A 45 -24.65 13.45 -10.56
CA ALA A 45 -24.03 12.12 -10.44
C ALA A 45 -24.86 11.16 -9.58
N ALA A 46 -25.44 11.63 -8.47
CA ALA A 46 -26.38 10.83 -7.67
C ALA A 46 -27.69 10.55 -8.41
N ASN A 47 -28.18 11.48 -9.24
CA ASN A 47 -29.36 11.26 -10.10
C ASN A 47 -29.06 10.34 -11.29
N LEU A 48 -27.85 10.37 -11.85
CA LEU A 48 -27.39 9.46 -12.92
C LEU A 48 -27.17 8.03 -12.39
N LEU A 49 -26.60 7.87 -11.19
CA LEU A 49 -26.54 6.59 -10.47
C LEU A 49 -27.95 6.09 -10.08
N ARG A 50 -28.90 6.98 -9.78
CA ARG A 50 -30.31 6.63 -9.55
C ARG A 50 -31.05 6.24 -10.83
N LEU A 51 -30.65 6.79 -11.98
CA LEU A 51 -31.13 6.40 -13.32
C LEU A 51 -30.64 5.02 -13.73
N HIS A 52 -29.45 4.58 -13.28
CA HIS A 52 -28.96 3.21 -13.49
C HIS A 52 -29.75 2.13 -12.73
N ARG A 53 -30.52 2.49 -11.68
CA ARG A 53 -31.42 1.55 -10.97
C ARG A 53 -32.81 1.38 -11.59
N GLN A 54 -33.11 2.05 -12.71
CA GLN A 54 -34.35 1.82 -13.47
C GLN A 54 -34.00 1.49 -14.93
N GLU A 55 -33.71 0.20 -15.13
CA GLU A 55 -33.85 -0.58 -16.35
C GLU A 55 -34.38 0.19 -17.58
N TRP A 56 -33.59 0.28 -18.66
CA TRP A 56 -34.05 0.15 -20.05
C TRP A 56 -35.22 1.06 -20.53
N ARG A 57 -35.57 2.15 -19.83
CA ARG A 57 -36.72 3.01 -20.16
C ARG A 57 -36.49 4.03 -21.29
N GLY A 58 -35.27 4.13 -21.83
CA GLY A 58 -34.96 5.03 -22.95
C GLY A 58 -35.46 4.55 -24.32
N TYR A 59 -35.49 3.22 -24.53
CA TYR A 59 -35.93 2.63 -25.81
C TYR A 59 -37.45 2.78 -26.09
N PRO A 60 -38.35 2.56 -25.10
CA PRO A 60 -39.79 2.77 -25.28
C PRO A 60 -40.16 4.22 -25.57
N LEU A 61 -39.44 5.19 -25.01
CA LEU A 61 -39.67 6.62 -25.24
C LEU A 61 -39.35 7.01 -26.69
N LEU A 62 -38.25 6.45 -27.23
CA LEU A 62 -37.85 6.63 -28.63
C LEU A 62 -38.86 5.99 -29.58
N GLN A 63 -39.35 4.80 -29.25
CA GLN A 63 -40.36 4.07 -30.03
C GLN A 63 -41.74 4.76 -29.99
N HIS A 64 -42.13 5.34 -28.84
CA HIS A 64 -43.36 6.11 -28.70
C HIS A 64 -43.32 7.42 -29.51
N CYS A 65 -42.19 8.15 -29.48
CA CYS A 65 -41.99 9.34 -30.31
C CYS A 65 -42.03 9.02 -31.81
N LEU A 66 -41.41 7.92 -32.24
CA LEU A 66 -41.47 7.46 -33.64
C LEU A 66 -42.90 7.07 -34.07
N THR A 67 -43.70 6.51 -33.15
CA THR A 67 -45.08 6.09 -33.44
C THR A 67 -46.03 7.30 -33.55
N GLN A 68 -45.84 8.34 -32.73
CA GLN A 68 -46.62 9.59 -32.83
C GLN A 68 -46.32 10.37 -34.11
N ILE A 69 -45.05 10.41 -34.53
CA ILE A 69 -44.65 11.04 -35.80
C ILE A 69 -45.31 10.33 -36.99
N LYS A 70 -45.42 9.00 -36.95
CA LYS A 70 -46.07 8.20 -37.99
C LYS A 70 -47.59 8.41 -38.03
N GLY A 71 -48.24 8.55 -36.87
CA GLY A 71 -49.69 8.81 -36.77
C GLY A 71 -50.10 10.20 -37.27
N ASN A 72 -49.25 11.21 -37.09
CA ASN A 72 -49.49 12.56 -37.59
C ASN A 72 -49.26 12.68 -39.11
N TRP A 73 -48.46 11.80 -39.70
CA TRP A 73 -48.15 11.80 -41.14
C TRP A 73 -49.35 11.36 -42.00
N THR A 74 -50.14 10.40 -41.54
CA THR A 74 -51.26 9.83 -42.33
C THR A 74 -52.52 10.70 -42.38
N ALA A 75 -52.58 11.78 -41.61
CA ALA A 75 -53.74 12.68 -41.57
C ALA A 75 -53.70 13.79 -42.64
N ASP A 76 -52.50 14.11 -43.17
CA ASP A 76 -52.28 15.30 -44.01
C ASP A 76 -52.28 15.03 -45.53
N GLU A 77 -52.33 13.78 -46.00
CA GLU A 77 -52.23 13.45 -47.43
C GLU A 77 -53.52 13.70 -48.26
N GLY A 78 -54.53 14.40 -47.70
CA GLY A 78 -55.90 14.39 -48.21
C GLY A 78 -56.49 15.66 -48.86
N LYS A 79 -55.77 16.77 -49.08
CA LYS A 79 -56.39 18.02 -49.60
C LYS A 79 -55.53 18.76 -50.64
N LYS A 80 -56.16 19.23 -51.72
CA LYS A 80 -55.54 19.98 -52.83
C LYS A 80 -55.26 21.44 -52.44
N ALA A 81 -54.04 21.90 -52.73
CA ALA A 81 -53.48 23.17 -52.31
C ALA A 81 -54.01 24.42 -53.08
N THR A 82 -54.30 25.47 -52.31
CA THR A 82 -54.58 26.88 -52.64
C THR A 82 -53.43 27.78 -52.16
N SER A 83 -53.44 29.09 -52.43
CA SER A 83 -52.33 30.00 -52.07
C SER A 83 -52.04 30.15 -50.56
N ALA A 84 -52.97 29.76 -49.68
CA ALA A 84 -52.71 29.59 -48.25
C ALA A 84 -51.82 28.36 -47.96
N ASP A 85 -51.99 27.29 -48.74
CA ASP A 85 -51.20 26.06 -48.64
C ASP A 85 -49.74 26.25 -49.10
N LEU A 86 -49.41 27.31 -49.85
CA LEU A 86 -48.02 27.71 -50.14
C LEU A 86 -47.33 28.29 -48.90
N VAL A 87 -48.05 29.08 -48.09
CA VAL A 87 -47.54 29.61 -46.82
C VAL A 87 -47.45 28.50 -45.78
N ASP A 88 -48.42 27.59 -45.75
CA ASP A 88 -48.38 26.40 -44.89
C ASP A 88 -47.34 25.38 -45.33
N ALA A 89 -47.07 25.20 -46.64
CA ALA A 89 -45.95 24.38 -47.13
C ALA A 89 -44.58 25.00 -46.80
N VAL A 90 -44.44 26.33 -46.87
CA VAL A 90 -43.22 27.04 -46.44
C VAL A 90 -43.05 26.92 -44.91
N ASN A 91 -44.13 27.06 -44.13
CA ASN A 91 -44.11 26.87 -42.69
C ASN A 91 -43.87 25.41 -42.28
N ALA A 92 -44.40 24.43 -43.03
CA ALA A 92 -44.16 23.00 -42.84
C ALA A 92 -42.72 22.62 -43.19
N LYS A 93 -42.16 23.16 -44.29
CA LYS A 93 -40.74 22.99 -44.65
C LYS A 93 -39.82 23.62 -43.60
N ARG A 94 -40.20 24.79 -43.06
CA ARG A 94 -39.47 25.44 -41.95
C ARG A 94 -39.57 24.65 -40.64
N SER A 95 -40.74 24.11 -40.33
CA SER A 95 -40.98 23.24 -39.17
C SER A 95 -40.18 21.93 -39.25
N PHE A 96 -40.11 21.32 -40.44
CA PHE A 96 -39.30 20.14 -40.70
C PHE A 96 -37.80 20.41 -40.59
N ALA A 97 -37.30 21.48 -41.21
CA ALA A 97 -35.90 21.90 -41.09
C ALA A 97 -35.50 22.21 -39.64
N ASN A 98 -36.37 22.89 -38.87
CA ASN A 98 -36.18 23.13 -37.45
C ASN A 98 -36.19 21.82 -36.63
N GLY A 99 -37.01 20.84 -37.00
CA GLY A 99 -37.04 19.51 -36.39
C GLY A 99 -35.76 18.71 -36.61
N LEU A 100 -35.16 18.80 -37.81
CA LEU A 100 -33.86 18.20 -38.10
C LEU A 100 -32.71 18.88 -37.35
N ASP A 101 -32.74 20.20 -37.19
CA ASP A 101 -31.76 20.92 -36.37
C ASP A 101 -31.84 20.49 -34.90
N GLN A 102 -33.05 20.31 -34.35
CA GLN A 102 -33.24 19.77 -33.00
C GLN A 102 -32.73 18.33 -32.88
N GLN A 103 -32.87 17.50 -33.92
CA GLN A 103 -32.33 16.13 -33.93
C GLN A 103 -30.80 16.14 -33.95
N ILE A 104 -30.16 17.01 -34.74
CA ILE A 104 -28.70 17.17 -34.76
C ILE A 104 -28.18 17.61 -33.37
N VAL A 105 -28.85 18.57 -32.73
CA VAL A 105 -28.50 19.01 -31.36
C VAL A 105 -28.65 17.85 -30.37
N LYS A 106 -29.72 17.07 -30.45
CA LYS A 106 -29.90 15.88 -29.59
C LYS A 106 -28.80 14.84 -29.80
N ILE A 107 -28.41 14.56 -31.04
CA ILE A 107 -27.31 13.63 -31.37
C ILE A 107 -26.01 14.11 -30.72
N ARG A 108 -25.68 15.41 -30.81
CA ARG A 108 -24.50 15.98 -30.16
C ARG A 108 -24.54 15.89 -28.64
N ASN A 109 -25.69 16.17 -28.02
CA ASN A 109 -25.83 16.08 -26.56
C ASN A 109 -25.71 14.63 -26.03
N ILE A 110 -26.21 13.65 -26.79
CA ILE A 110 -26.05 12.23 -26.47
C ILE A 110 -24.57 11.84 -26.53
N ALA A 111 -23.84 12.27 -27.57
CA ALA A 111 -22.40 12.02 -27.70
C ALA A 111 -21.60 12.51 -26.49
N ILE A 112 -21.86 13.75 -26.04
CA ILE A 112 -21.18 14.34 -24.87
C ILE A 112 -21.47 13.50 -23.61
N SER A 113 -22.70 13.02 -23.47
CA SER A 113 -23.09 12.18 -22.33
C SER A 113 -22.40 10.82 -22.36
N GLU A 114 -22.30 10.20 -23.54
CA GLU A 114 -21.59 8.93 -23.75
C GLU A 114 -20.10 9.06 -23.47
N GLU A 115 -19.47 10.14 -23.93
CA GLU A 115 -18.06 10.43 -23.67
C GLU A 115 -17.79 10.59 -22.17
N SER A 116 -18.65 11.34 -21.46
CA SER A 116 -18.54 11.48 -20.01
C SER A 116 -18.72 10.14 -19.27
N LEU A 117 -19.61 9.26 -19.75
CA LEU A 117 -19.77 7.92 -19.17
C LEU A 117 -18.53 7.07 -19.42
N LYS A 118 -17.97 7.12 -20.64
CA LYS A 118 -16.80 6.34 -21.00
C LYS A 118 -15.57 6.73 -20.19
N LEU A 119 -15.32 8.03 -20.01
CA LEU A 119 -14.26 8.54 -19.15
C LEU A 119 -14.46 8.14 -17.69
N GLY A 120 -15.71 8.14 -17.21
CA GLY A 120 -16.08 7.65 -15.88
C GLY A 120 -15.76 6.17 -15.67
N GLU A 121 -16.13 5.31 -16.62
CA GLU A 121 -15.80 3.87 -16.60
C GLU A 121 -14.29 3.63 -16.55
N GLN A 122 -13.51 4.38 -17.34
CA GLN A 122 -12.06 4.25 -17.40
C GLN A 122 -11.37 4.70 -16.11
N SER A 123 -11.83 5.81 -15.52
CA SER A 123 -11.35 6.26 -14.22
C SER A 123 -11.61 5.22 -13.14
N GLU A 124 -12.77 4.55 -13.17
CA GLU A 124 -13.09 3.51 -12.19
C GLU A 124 -12.25 2.26 -12.41
N GLN A 125 -12.04 1.83 -13.65
CA GLN A 125 -11.15 0.70 -13.99
C GLN A 125 -9.71 0.94 -13.50
N LEU A 126 -9.17 2.15 -13.69
CA LEU A 126 -7.85 2.52 -13.18
C LEU A 126 -7.78 2.47 -11.66
N ARG A 127 -8.82 2.97 -10.99
CA ARG A 127 -8.92 2.95 -9.52
C ARG A 127 -8.97 1.53 -8.98
N GLU A 128 -9.84 0.68 -9.53
CA GLU A 128 -9.99 -0.72 -9.12
C GLU A 128 -8.69 -1.50 -9.34
N TYR A 129 -8.06 -1.33 -10.50
CA TYR A 129 -6.77 -1.96 -10.81
C TYR A 129 -5.68 -1.52 -9.84
N ALA A 130 -5.56 -0.21 -9.56
CA ALA A 130 -4.58 0.33 -8.63
C ALA A 130 -4.78 -0.21 -7.21
N GLU A 131 -6.01 -0.24 -6.72
CA GLU A 131 -6.35 -0.77 -5.40
C GLU A 131 -6.09 -2.27 -5.29
N GLN A 132 -6.39 -3.04 -6.33
CA GLN A 132 -6.08 -4.47 -6.36
C GLN A 132 -4.58 -4.71 -6.38
N ARG A 133 -3.86 -4.07 -7.30
CA ARG A 133 -2.42 -4.30 -7.51
C ARG A 133 -1.60 -3.91 -6.28
N ARG A 134 -1.95 -2.78 -5.66
CA ARG A 134 -1.34 -2.36 -4.39
C ARG A 134 -1.54 -3.39 -3.28
N ARG A 135 -2.76 -3.93 -3.14
CA ARG A 135 -3.05 -4.98 -2.14
C ARG A 135 -2.23 -6.24 -2.37
N GLU A 136 -2.10 -6.68 -3.62
CA GLU A 136 -1.29 -7.86 -3.97
C GLU A 136 0.18 -7.68 -3.58
N LEU A 137 0.78 -6.52 -3.91
CA LEU A 137 2.17 -6.22 -3.57
C LEU A 137 2.38 -6.03 -2.06
N ASP A 138 1.44 -5.37 -1.37
CA ASP A 138 1.48 -5.23 0.09
C ASP A 138 1.40 -6.60 0.80
N ASP A 139 0.53 -7.49 0.32
CA ASP A 139 0.43 -8.87 0.84
C ASP A 139 1.70 -9.68 0.59
N GLU A 140 2.33 -9.53 -0.57
CA GLU A 140 3.60 -10.19 -0.89
C GLU A 140 4.74 -9.64 -0.01
N PHE A 141 4.81 -8.33 0.17
CA PHE A 141 5.77 -7.68 1.06
C PHE A 141 5.63 -8.20 2.50
N GLN A 142 4.41 -8.26 3.03
CA GLN A 142 4.19 -8.76 4.39
C GLN A 142 4.63 -10.21 4.54
N LYS A 143 4.34 -11.09 3.57
CA LYS A 143 4.80 -12.48 3.58
C LYS A 143 6.32 -12.56 3.62
N ARG A 144 7.02 -11.80 2.76
CA ARG A 144 8.49 -11.77 2.73
C ARG A 144 9.09 -11.18 4.00
N ALA A 145 8.48 -10.16 4.58
CA ALA A 145 8.90 -9.55 5.84
C ALA A 145 8.83 -10.55 7.00
N ILE A 146 7.71 -11.28 7.12
CA ILE A 146 7.54 -12.32 8.15
C ILE A 146 8.60 -13.41 8.01
N VAL A 147 8.83 -13.91 6.79
CA VAL A 147 9.85 -14.95 6.55
C VAL A 147 11.24 -14.44 6.92
N SER A 148 11.58 -13.20 6.54
CA SER A 148 12.88 -12.60 6.84
C SER A 148 13.08 -12.42 8.34
N GLU A 149 12.05 -12.00 9.07
CA GLU A 149 12.09 -11.88 10.53
C GLU A 149 12.26 -13.25 11.20
N GLN A 150 11.51 -14.27 10.77
CA GLN A 150 11.64 -15.63 11.31
C GLN A 150 13.03 -16.22 11.07
N MET A 151 13.59 -16.02 9.88
CA MET A 151 14.95 -16.44 9.53
C MET A 151 15.98 -15.73 10.41
N LEU A 152 15.84 -14.42 10.61
CA LEU A 152 16.71 -13.64 11.49
C LEU A 152 16.64 -14.13 12.94
N GLN A 153 15.43 -14.38 13.46
CA GLN A 153 15.27 -14.90 14.82
C GLN A 153 15.96 -16.26 14.99
N ARG A 154 15.80 -17.16 14.01
CA ARG A 154 16.46 -18.47 14.01
C ARG A 154 17.99 -18.33 13.95
N GLU A 155 18.49 -17.47 13.09
CA GLU A 155 19.92 -17.20 12.93
C GLU A 155 20.55 -16.66 14.23
N LEU A 156 19.89 -15.70 14.88
CA LEU A 156 20.35 -15.14 16.16
C LEU A 156 20.30 -16.18 17.29
N GLN A 157 19.27 -17.01 17.32
CA GLN A 157 19.15 -18.08 18.30
C GLN A 157 20.26 -19.13 18.12
N GLU A 158 20.54 -19.54 16.88
CA GLU A 158 21.62 -20.46 16.57
C GLU A 158 22.98 -19.88 16.99
N LYS A 159 23.23 -18.60 16.68
CA LYS A 159 24.45 -17.92 17.07
C LYS A 159 24.61 -17.82 18.59
N ALA A 160 23.51 -17.59 19.32
CA ALA A 160 23.51 -17.58 20.78
C ALA A 160 23.85 -18.97 21.35
N THR A 161 23.27 -20.04 20.79
CA THR A 161 23.60 -21.42 21.18
C THR A 161 25.07 -21.76 20.91
N GLN A 162 25.59 -21.40 19.73
CA GLN A 162 27.01 -21.59 19.41
C GLN A 162 27.93 -20.84 20.38
N THR A 163 27.54 -19.61 20.77
CA THR A 163 28.29 -18.78 21.72
C THR A 163 28.34 -19.44 23.10
N GLU A 164 27.22 -19.96 23.60
CA GLU A 164 27.18 -20.66 24.89
C GLU A 164 28.02 -21.96 24.86
N GLN A 165 27.99 -22.69 23.75
CA GLN A 165 28.85 -23.87 23.57
C GLN A 165 30.34 -23.51 23.57
N GLN A 166 30.72 -22.38 22.97
CA GLN A 166 32.10 -21.88 22.99
C GLN A 166 32.54 -21.51 24.42
N ILE A 167 31.68 -20.82 25.18
CA ILE A 167 31.94 -20.49 26.59
C ILE A 167 32.14 -21.76 27.42
N GLN A 168 31.26 -22.75 27.25
CA GLN A 168 31.36 -24.01 28.00
C GLN A 168 32.62 -24.79 27.63
N LYS A 169 32.98 -24.82 26.35
CA LYS A 169 34.23 -25.45 25.90
C LYS A 169 35.44 -24.75 26.50
N TYR A 170 35.50 -23.43 26.43
CA TYR A 170 36.59 -22.64 26.99
C TYR A 170 36.73 -22.84 28.50
N ARG A 171 35.61 -22.90 29.23
CA ARG A 171 35.60 -23.24 30.65
C ARG A 171 36.25 -24.60 30.92
N ASN A 172 35.85 -25.64 30.18
CA ASN A 172 36.41 -26.97 30.34
C ASN A 172 37.92 -26.98 30.05
N ASP A 173 38.37 -26.24 29.03
CA ASP A 173 39.78 -26.15 28.64
C ASP A 173 40.62 -25.46 29.75
N VAL A 174 40.10 -24.38 30.34
CA VAL A 174 40.76 -23.67 31.46
C VAL A 174 40.76 -24.52 32.74
N GLU A 175 39.67 -25.22 33.04
CA GLU A 175 39.60 -26.14 34.17
C GLU A 175 40.58 -27.31 34.00
N ALA A 176 40.71 -27.84 32.78
CA ALA A 176 41.68 -28.89 32.45
C ALA A 176 43.13 -28.41 32.59
N GLU A 177 43.44 -27.18 32.16
CA GLU A 177 44.77 -26.56 32.33
C GLU A 177 45.18 -26.50 33.81
N GLN A 178 44.24 -26.19 34.71
CA GLN A 178 44.50 -26.06 36.14
C GLN A 178 44.33 -27.37 36.93
N HIS A 179 43.86 -28.44 36.29
CA HIS A 179 43.50 -29.68 36.97
C HIS A 179 44.67 -30.28 37.76
N LEU A 180 45.84 -30.43 37.13
CA LEU A 180 47.04 -30.99 37.77
C LEU A 180 47.51 -30.14 38.96
N ASN A 181 47.45 -28.81 38.83
CA ASN A 181 47.81 -27.89 39.91
C ASN A 181 46.87 -28.02 41.10
N LEU A 182 45.55 -28.07 40.84
CA LEU A 182 44.53 -28.25 41.87
C LEU A 182 44.66 -29.60 42.57
N VAL A 183 44.85 -30.70 41.82
CA VAL A 183 45.05 -32.04 42.39
C VAL A 183 46.30 -32.08 43.27
N ASN A 184 47.40 -31.48 42.82
CA ASN A 184 48.64 -31.42 43.61
C ASN A 184 48.44 -30.63 44.92
N LEU A 185 47.77 -29.48 44.85
CA LEU A 185 47.45 -28.69 46.05
C LEU A 185 46.48 -29.40 46.99
N GLN A 186 45.47 -30.09 46.47
CA GLN A 186 44.55 -30.91 47.27
C GLN A 186 45.27 -32.06 47.97
N LEU A 187 46.21 -32.72 47.29
CA LEU A 187 47.00 -33.78 47.88
C LEU A 187 47.92 -33.24 48.99
N ARG A 188 48.57 -32.10 48.76
CA ARG A 188 49.37 -31.40 49.80
C ARG A 188 48.51 -30.99 50.99
N PHE A 189 47.30 -30.50 50.73
CA PHE A 189 46.34 -30.14 51.76
C PHE A 189 46.01 -31.35 52.64
N LEU A 190 45.69 -32.49 52.02
CA LEU A 190 45.38 -33.74 52.72
C LEU A 190 46.55 -34.24 53.58
N VAL A 191 47.79 -34.16 53.06
CA VAL A 191 48.99 -34.54 53.81
C VAL A 191 49.18 -33.64 55.04
N VAL A 192 48.99 -32.33 54.91
CA VAL A 192 49.05 -31.39 56.04
C VAL A 192 47.93 -31.66 57.05
N ASP A 193 46.73 -32.01 56.58
CA ASP A 193 45.60 -32.39 57.43
C ASP A 193 45.87 -33.64 58.27
N LEU A 194 46.59 -34.62 57.72
CA LEU A 194 46.97 -35.83 58.45
C LEU A 194 48.03 -35.57 59.53
N LEU A 195 48.75 -34.44 59.46
CA LEU A 195 49.74 -33.99 60.46
C LEU A 195 49.10 -33.10 61.55
N ALA A 196 47.77 -33.07 61.64
CA ALA A 196 47.03 -32.26 62.61
C ALA A 196 47.51 -32.53 64.06
N GLY A 197 48.07 -31.50 64.70
CA GLY A 197 48.60 -31.55 66.07
C GLY A 197 50.05 -31.05 66.21
N GLN A 198 50.78 -30.84 65.11
CA GLN A 198 52.12 -30.22 65.12
C GLN A 198 52.05 -28.69 64.98
N GLU A 199 52.94 -27.97 65.70
CA GLU A 199 53.13 -26.53 65.50
C GLU A 199 53.43 -26.22 64.03
N GLY A 200 52.76 -25.22 63.45
CA GLY A 200 52.93 -24.80 62.04
C GLY A 200 51.99 -25.47 61.01
N ALA A 201 51.31 -26.56 61.35
CA ALA A 201 50.39 -27.24 60.41
C ALA A 201 49.21 -26.35 59.96
N ASN A 202 48.70 -25.50 60.85
CA ASN A 202 47.62 -24.55 60.53
C ASN A 202 48.06 -23.46 59.53
N GLU A 203 49.30 -22.99 59.60
CA GLU A 203 49.83 -21.99 58.68
C GLU A 203 49.98 -22.58 57.27
N HIS A 204 50.54 -23.79 57.17
CA HIS A 204 50.64 -24.51 55.91
C HIS A 204 49.27 -24.82 55.30
N ARG A 205 48.30 -25.22 56.12
CA ARG A 205 46.91 -25.44 55.68
C ARG A 205 46.31 -24.17 55.08
N SER A 206 46.41 -23.04 55.80
CA SER A 206 45.91 -21.75 55.33
C SER A 206 46.57 -21.31 54.02
N LYS A 207 47.90 -21.49 53.91
CA LYS A 207 48.64 -21.17 52.68
C LYS A 207 48.17 -22.00 51.48
N ILE A 208 48.02 -23.31 51.63
CA ILE A 208 47.55 -24.18 50.54
C ILE A 208 46.11 -23.82 50.15
N GLN A 209 45.24 -23.52 51.12
CA GLN A 209 43.87 -23.10 50.86
C GLN A 209 43.82 -21.79 50.05
N SER A 210 44.63 -20.80 50.42
CA SER A 210 44.74 -19.54 49.66
C SER A 210 45.21 -19.75 48.21
N GLN A 211 46.09 -20.74 47.98
CA GLN A 211 46.55 -21.09 46.62
C GLN A 211 45.45 -21.76 45.80
N ILE A 212 44.64 -22.63 46.41
CA ILE A 212 43.47 -23.23 45.77
C ILE A 212 42.44 -22.15 45.40
N GLU A 213 42.17 -21.21 46.30
CA GLU A 213 41.26 -20.09 46.06
C GLU A 213 41.78 -19.18 44.93
N ALA A 214 43.07 -18.83 44.93
CA ALA A 214 43.67 -18.03 43.88
C ALA A 214 43.55 -18.67 42.48
N ILE A 215 43.70 -20.01 42.38
CA ILE A 215 43.49 -20.72 41.11
C ILE A 215 42.02 -20.68 40.70
N LYS A 216 41.08 -20.92 41.62
CA LYS A 216 39.63 -20.85 41.32
C LYS A 216 39.24 -19.45 40.85
N ASP A 217 39.75 -18.41 41.50
CA ASP A 217 39.51 -17.02 41.10
C ASP A 217 40.08 -16.73 39.72
N THR A 218 41.28 -17.25 39.41
CA THR A 218 41.88 -17.12 38.08
C THR A 218 41.03 -17.80 37.00
N ILE A 219 40.52 -19.01 37.26
CA ILE A 219 39.60 -19.72 36.34
C ILE A 219 38.35 -18.87 36.11
N ASN A 220 37.72 -18.41 37.20
CA ASN A 220 36.52 -17.58 37.13
C ASN A 220 36.76 -16.28 36.34
N GLN A 221 37.86 -15.58 36.60
CA GLN A 221 38.22 -14.35 35.88
C GLN A 221 38.41 -14.61 34.39
N LYS A 222 39.15 -15.67 34.00
CA LYS A 222 39.33 -16.05 32.60
C LYS A 222 38.00 -16.35 31.92
N VAL A 223 37.13 -17.14 32.56
CA VAL A 223 35.82 -17.53 32.00
C VAL A 223 34.88 -16.33 31.90
N VAL A 224 34.86 -15.44 32.89
CA VAL A 224 34.05 -14.21 32.84
C VAL A 224 34.54 -13.28 31.72
N ALA A 225 35.84 -13.08 31.59
CA ALA A 225 36.40 -12.25 30.53
C ALA A 225 36.05 -12.79 29.12
N GLU A 226 36.16 -14.10 28.91
CA GLU A 226 35.79 -14.73 27.64
C GLU A 226 34.28 -14.64 27.37
N ARG A 227 33.47 -14.84 28.41
CA ARG A 227 32.01 -14.68 28.32
C ARG A 227 31.64 -13.26 27.91
N ASP A 228 32.25 -12.24 28.51
CA ASP A 228 31.99 -10.85 28.18
C ASP A 228 32.43 -10.52 26.74
N LEU A 229 33.57 -11.05 26.31
CA LEU A 229 34.05 -10.91 24.94
C LEU A 229 33.05 -11.50 23.92
N LEU A 230 32.67 -12.77 24.11
CA LEU A 230 31.79 -13.47 23.18
C LEU A 230 30.36 -12.89 23.19
N ASN A 231 29.85 -12.47 24.35
CA ASN A 231 28.57 -11.77 24.44
C ASN A 231 28.59 -10.43 23.69
N ASN A 232 29.69 -9.67 23.79
CA ASN A 232 29.84 -8.42 23.03
C ASN A 232 29.87 -8.69 21.52
N GLN A 233 30.56 -9.74 21.08
CA GLN A 233 30.55 -10.15 19.68
C GLN A 233 29.14 -10.54 19.19
N LEU A 234 28.38 -11.28 20.01
CA LEU A 234 26.99 -11.64 19.70
C LEU A 234 26.09 -10.40 19.59
N ILE A 235 26.25 -9.40 20.46
CA ILE A 235 25.50 -8.13 20.40
C ILE A 235 25.82 -7.38 19.11
N ILE A 236 27.10 -7.25 18.75
CA ILE A 236 27.54 -6.58 17.53
C ILE A 236 26.99 -7.29 16.30
N TYR A 237 27.13 -8.63 16.25
CA TYR A 237 26.59 -9.47 15.20
C TYR A 237 25.07 -9.26 15.04
N GLY A 238 24.33 -9.31 16.15
CA GLY A 238 22.88 -9.12 16.12
C GLY A 238 22.45 -7.74 15.64
N ARG A 239 23.21 -6.68 15.95
CA ARG A 239 22.96 -5.33 15.41
C ARG A 239 23.22 -5.28 13.91
N GLN A 240 24.34 -5.84 13.44
CA GLN A 240 24.70 -5.86 12.02
C GLN A 240 23.67 -6.62 11.18
N ARG A 241 23.26 -7.81 11.63
CA ARG A 241 22.27 -8.62 10.90
C ARG A 241 20.89 -7.98 10.87
N ARG A 242 20.42 -7.37 11.96
CA ARG A 242 19.18 -6.57 11.95
C ARG A 242 19.24 -5.41 10.96
N ALA A 243 20.36 -4.70 10.92
CA ALA A 243 20.54 -3.59 9.97
C ALA A 243 20.54 -4.08 8.51
N GLN A 244 21.18 -5.23 8.24
CA GLN A 244 21.18 -5.84 6.90
C GLN A 244 19.78 -6.28 6.46
N VAL A 245 19.05 -7.00 7.31
CA VAL A 245 17.67 -7.41 7.01
C VAL A 245 16.75 -6.20 6.83
N GLN A 246 16.92 -5.14 7.63
CA GLN A 246 16.16 -3.91 7.43
C GLN A 246 16.44 -3.28 6.06
N ALA A 247 17.72 -3.20 5.67
CA ALA A 247 18.09 -2.67 4.36
C ALA A 247 17.52 -3.52 3.22
N GLU A 248 17.55 -4.84 3.33
CA GLU A 248 16.95 -5.76 2.35
C GLU A 248 15.43 -5.55 2.23
N LEU A 249 14.73 -5.31 3.34
CA LEU A 249 13.29 -5.00 3.33
C LEU A 249 12.98 -3.62 2.75
N ASP A 250 13.81 -2.61 3.03
CA ASP A 250 13.66 -1.28 2.46
C ASP A 250 13.87 -1.31 0.93
N ASP A 251 14.86 -2.06 0.45
CA ASP A 251 15.11 -2.26 -0.98
C ASP A 251 13.96 -3.01 -1.67
N LEU A 252 13.44 -4.06 -1.02
CA LEU A 252 12.28 -4.80 -1.51
C LEU A 252 11.04 -3.89 -1.63
N LYS A 253 10.81 -3.03 -0.64
CA LYS A 253 9.70 -2.07 -0.67
C LYS A 253 9.84 -1.10 -1.83
N LEU A 254 11.04 -0.54 -2.04
CA LEU A 254 11.31 0.35 -3.17
C LEU A 254 11.09 -0.34 -4.52
N ASN A 255 11.49 -1.62 -4.64
CA ASN A 255 11.25 -2.42 -5.83
C ASN A 255 9.75 -2.58 -6.12
N PHE A 256 8.94 -2.88 -5.09
CA PHE A 256 7.48 -2.99 -5.27
C PHE A 256 6.81 -1.65 -5.57
N GLU A 257 7.27 -0.54 -4.99
CA GLU A 257 6.78 0.80 -5.35
C GLU A 257 7.10 1.13 -6.83
N THR A 258 8.28 0.73 -7.30
CA THR A 258 8.69 0.90 -8.70
C THR A 258 7.86 0.00 -9.64
N GLU A 259 7.63 -1.26 -9.24
CA GLU A 259 6.78 -2.20 -9.98
C GLU A 259 5.34 -1.67 -10.10
N LEU A 260 4.76 -1.18 -9.01
CA LEU A 260 3.43 -0.56 -9.02
C LEU A 260 3.38 0.64 -9.97
N ALA A 261 4.37 1.54 -9.92
CA ALA A 261 4.41 2.71 -10.79
C ALA A 261 4.47 2.32 -12.28
N ASN A 262 5.27 1.31 -12.62
CA ASN A 262 5.38 0.78 -13.98
C ASN A 262 4.07 0.13 -14.44
N ASP A 263 3.45 -0.70 -13.59
CA ASP A 263 2.18 -1.37 -13.88
C ASP A 263 1.04 -0.35 -14.09
N LEU A 264 0.94 0.67 -13.24
CA LEU A 264 -0.04 1.73 -13.38
C LEU A 264 0.15 2.54 -14.66
N THR A 265 1.41 2.85 -15.01
CA THR A 265 1.73 3.57 -16.25
C THR A 265 1.35 2.75 -17.48
N ALA A 266 1.70 1.46 -17.49
CA ALA A 266 1.36 0.55 -18.58
C ALA A 266 -0.16 0.38 -18.72
N PHE A 267 -0.88 0.27 -17.60
CA PHE A 267 -2.33 0.16 -17.60
C PHE A 267 -3.02 1.45 -18.04
N GLN A 268 -2.50 2.62 -17.64
CA GLN A 268 -2.98 3.91 -18.11
C GLN A 268 -2.85 4.05 -19.62
N VAL A 269 -1.66 3.73 -20.18
CA VAL A 269 -1.43 3.76 -21.64
C VAL A 269 -2.42 2.85 -22.37
N LYS A 270 -2.71 1.67 -21.83
CA LYS A 270 -3.69 0.75 -22.40
C LYS A 270 -5.10 1.36 -22.39
N ILE A 271 -5.55 1.90 -21.25
CA ILE A 271 -6.87 2.53 -21.14
C ILE A 271 -7.01 3.74 -22.07
N GLU A 272 -5.96 4.57 -22.18
CA GLU A 272 -5.93 5.71 -23.10
C GLU A 272 -6.00 5.26 -24.57
N SER A 273 -5.29 4.18 -24.94
CA SER A 273 -5.39 3.59 -26.27
C SER A 273 -6.81 3.07 -26.55
N ASP A 274 -7.42 2.37 -25.60
CA ASP A 274 -8.78 1.88 -25.70
C ASP A 274 -9.80 3.03 -25.79
N TYR A 275 -9.56 4.14 -25.08
CA TYR A 275 -10.34 5.37 -25.17
C TYR A 275 -10.29 5.96 -26.57
N ASN A 276 -9.08 6.19 -27.09
CA ASN A 276 -8.86 6.86 -28.36
C ASN A 276 -9.48 6.05 -29.51
N GLY A 277 -9.30 4.73 -29.52
CA GLY A 277 -9.92 3.86 -30.52
C GLY A 277 -11.45 3.88 -30.46
N TRP A 278 -12.03 3.95 -29.26
CA TRP A 278 -13.49 4.14 -29.11
C TRP A 278 -13.94 5.52 -29.59
N HIS A 279 -13.22 6.59 -29.19
CA HIS A 279 -13.55 7.98 -29.49
C HIS A 279 -13.50 8.28 -30.98
N GLU A 280 -12.47 7.81 -31.70
CA GLU A 280 -12.35 7.97 -33.15
C GLU A 280 -13.51 7.29 -33.91
N ASN A 281 -13.81 6.04 -33.55
CA ASN A 281 -14.95 5.32 -34.11
C ASN A 281 -16.25 6.07 -33.84
N ARG A 282 -16.42 6.59 -32.63
CA ARG A 282 -17.64 7.29 -32.24
C ARG A 282 -17.80 8.63 -32.95
N ILE A 283 -16.73 9.42 -33.11
CA ILE A 283 -16.73 10.64 -33.91
C ILE A 283 -17.17 10.35 -35.34
N HIS A 284 -16.66 9.27 -35.95
CA HIS A 284 -17.03 8.88 -37.31
C HIS A 284 -18.52 8.52 -37.43
N GLU A 285 -19.06 7.76 -36.48
CA GLU A 285 -20.49 7.44 -36.42
C GLU A 285 -21.36 8.70 -36.26
N LEU A 286 -20.93 9.63 -35.40
CA LEU A 286 -21.62 10.90 -35.20
C LEU A 286 -21.59 11.77 -36.45
N ALA A 287 -20.45 11.86 -37.13
CA ALA A 287 -20.31 12.61 -38.38
C ALA A 287 -21.23 12.04 -39.46
N LYS A 288 -21.31 10.71 -39.60
CA LYS A 288 -22.25 10.04 -40.51
C LYS A 288 -23.70 10.36 -40.14
N ALA A 289 -24.07 10.24 -38.87
CA ALA A 289 -25.43 10.48 -38.40
C ALA A 289 -25.86 11.94 -38.64
N ILE A 290 -24.98 12.90 -38.38
CA ILE A 290 -25.22 14.33 -38.65
C ILE A 290 -25.34 14.57 -40.15
N THR A 291 -24.44 14.01 -40.96
CA THR A 291 -24.45 14.18 -42.43
C THR A 291 -25.76 13.71 -43.04
N VAL A 292 -26.26 12.53 -42.65
CA VAL A 292 -27.56 12.02 -43.12
C VAL A 292 -28.70 12.98 -42.78
N ARG A 293 -28.70 13.57 -41.57
CA ARG A 293 -29.72 14.55 -41.17
C ARG A 293 -29.58 15.89 -41.90
N GLN A 294 -28.35 16.29 -42.22
CA GLN A 294 -28.06 17.49 -43.00
C GLN A 294 -28.53 17.33 -44.46
N GLU A 295 -28.30 16.17 -45.07
CA GLU A 295 -28.76 15.83 -46.41
C GLU A 295 -30.29 15.80 -46.49
N GLN A 296 -30.96 15.21 -45.50
CA GLN A 296 -32.42 15.23 -45.37
C GLN A 296 -33.00 16.64 -45.24
N LYS A 297 -32.24 17.59 -44.65
CA LYS A 297 -32.65 18.99 -44.53
C LYS A 297 -32.55 19.75 -45.86
N ASN A 298 -31.63 19.34 -46.73
CA ASN A 298 -31.32 20.00 -47.99
C ASN A 298 -32.14 19.49 -49.18
N GLN A 299 -32.82 18.34 -49.02
CA GLN A 299 -33.82 17.81 -49.96
C GLN A 299 -35.17 18.53 -49.79
#